data_AF-A0A1D7YAL3-F1
#
_entry.id   AF-A0A1D7YAL3-F1
#
_cell.length_a   1.000
_cell.length_b   1.000
_cell.length_c   1.000
_cell.angle_alpha   90.00
_cell.angle_beta   90.00
_cell.angle_gamma   90.00
#
_symmetry.space_group_name_H-M   'P 1'
#
loop_
_entity.id
_entity.type
_entity.pdbx_description
1 polymer ?
#
loop_
_entity_poly.entity_id
_entity_poly.type
_entity_poly.pdbx_seq_one_letter_code
_entity_poly.pdbx_strand_id
1 'polypeptide(L)'
;MTSTNPPAPSIDGAALLDEVEAFHRRFNIFPTESAYVAVTLWDAHAHLIDAFDGTARLAFLSPEPGSGKSRALEIVETLTPRAVTTVNASANALFRLVEADGGTPTLLFDEIDTVFGPKAGGNEEVRGFLNSGYRRGAKSLRCVGDGSNQSTEWFSSFCAVAMAGLGSLPDTILTRSVIIRMRKKAPNEKAEPYRRRVHEKQGHALRDRLAEWATTVHDQVAEAWPEMPDGVSDRPADVWEPLLAVADAAGGHWRDRARAACVELIKAAGEGNEASLGVRLLTDLRDKVFCGADRMPTAAILEVLLGLDDAPWADMNDDGKPLTARGLSKLLSQYVRPDNTPIRPRGIRVGSGTPKGYYAEDLTDAWARYCPPPPEKSATSATAATPQVNGGEFVAEHPDESRHMLAETGTRPLRIAG
;
A
#
# COMPACT_ATOMS: atom_id res chain seq x y z
N MET A 1 14.58 -38.36 -25.65
CA MET A 1 14.10 -37.07 -25.16
C MET A 1 15.29 -36.35 -24.56
N THR A 2 15.95 -35.51 -25.36
CA THR A 2 17.10 -34.72 -24.93
C THR A 2 16.57 -33.55 -24.10
N SER A 3 16.75 -33.62 -22.78
CA SER A 3 16.60 -32.48 -21.88
C SER A 3 17.69 -31.47 -22.24
N THR A 4 17.32 -30.43 -22.98
CA THR A 4 18.14 -29.23 -23.14
C THR A 4 17.84 -28.32 -21.95
N ASN A 5 18.60 -28.49 -20.86
CA ASN A 5 18.69 -27.43 -19.86
C ASN A 5 19.25 -26.18 -20.57
N PRO A 6 18.60 -25.02 -20.49
CA PRO A 6 19.19 -23.79 -20.95
C PRO A 6 20.52 -23.56 -20.21
N PRO A 7 21.54 -22.97 -20.86
CA PRO A 7 22.79 -22.66 -20.19
C PRO A 7 22.51 -21.77 -18.98
N ALA A 8 23.10 -22.09 -17.83
CA ALA A 8 23.00 -21.25 -16.66
C ALA A 8 23.45 -19.82 -17.02
N PRO A 9 22.74 -18.77 -16.58
CA PRO A 9 23.13 -17.40 -16.87
C PRO A 9 24.57 -17.19 -16.39
N SER A 10 25.40 -16.58 -17.24
CA SER A 10 26.83 -16.32 -16.93
C SER A 10 27.01 -15.36 -15.75
N ILE A 11 25.94 -14.65 -15.37
CA ILE A 11 25.91 -13.66 -14.30
C ILE A 11 25.03 -14.19 -13.16
N ASP A 12 25.57 -14.19 -11.95
CA ASP A 12 24.83 -14.48 -10.73
C ASP A 12 23.87 -13.31 -10.43
N GLY A 13 22.59 -13.51 -10.75
CA GLY A 13 21.54 -12.50 -10.58
C GLY A 13 21.34 -12.11 -9.12
N ALA A 14 21.36 -13.06 -8.18
CA ALA A 14 21.18 -12.79 -6.77
C ALA A 14 22.30 -11.89 -6.22
N ALA A 15 23.55 -12.21 -6.54
CA ALA A 15 24.69 -11.38 -6.16
C ALA A 15 24.64 -9.98 -6.79
N LEU A 16 24.21 -9.87 -8.06
CA LEU A 16 24.05 -8.57 -8.72
C LEU A 16 22.98 -7.72 -8.05
N LEU A 17 21.82 -8.29 -7.70
CA LEU A 17 20.77 -7.56 -7.00
C LEU A 17 21.23 -7.13 -5.59
N ASP A 18 22.06 -7.92 -4.90
CA ASP A 18 22.67 -7.51 -3.63
C ASP A 18 23.55 -6.27 -3.79
N GLU A 19 24.32 -6.19 -4.86
CA GLU A 19 25.14 -5.00 -5.17
C GLU A 19 24.29 -3.77 -5.46
N VAL A 20 23.18 -3.94 -6.18
CA VAL A 20 22.21 -2.87 -6.48
C VAL A 20 21.53 -2.38 -5.19
N GLU A 21 21.08 -3.31 -4.34
CA GLU A 21 20.51 -3.00 -3.03
C GLU A 21 21.51 -2.25 -2.15
N ALA A 22 22.76 -2.73 -2.10
CA ALA A 22 23.84 -2.08 -1.37
C ALA A 22 24.09 -0.65 -1.89
N PHE A 23 23.98 -0.43 -3.21
CA PHE A 23 24.08 0.90 -3.80
C PHE A 23 22.96 1.84 -3.34
N HIS A 24 21.71 1.37 -3.28
CA HIS A 24 20.63 2.17 -2.67
C HIS A 24 20.90 2.46 -1.19
N ARG A 25 21.29 1.46 -0.40
CA ARG A 25 21.55 1.62 1.04
C ARG A 25 22.62 2.65 1.37
N ARG A 26 23.59 2.84 0.47
CA ARG A 26 24.59 3.90 0.63
C ARG A 26 23.97 5.29 0.63
N PHE A 27 22.99 5.56 -0.22
CA PHE A 27 22.50 6.92 -0.46
C PHE A 27 21.06 7.19 0.00
N ASN A 28 20.27 6.15 0.23
CA ASN A 28 18.87 6.18 0.64
C ASN A 28 18.68 5.56 2.02
N ILE A 29 17.75 6.11 2.78
CA ILE A 29 17.18 5.51 4.00
C ILE A 29 15.72 5.21 3.71
N PHE A 30 15.43 3.99 3.28
CA PHE A 30 14.06 3.54 3.08
C PHE A 30 13.43 3.12 4.43
N PRO A 31 12.09 3.21 4.56
CA PRO A 31 11.42 3.01 5.85
C PRO A 31 11.51 1.57 6.36
N THR A 32 11.61 0.59 5.45
CA THR A 32 11.63 -0.84 5.77
C THR A 32 12.57 -1.60 4.84
N GLU A 33 12.97 -2.82 5.23
CA GLU A 33 13.76 -3.73 4.41
C GLU A 33 13.04 -4.12 3.12
N SER A 34 11.71 -4.30 3.21
CA SER A 34 10.83 -4.59 2.07
C SER A 34 10.84 -3.48 1.02
N ALA A 35 11.02 -2.22 1.42
CA ALA A 35 11.18 -1.11 0.49
C ALA A 35 12.48 -1.18 -0.32
N TYR A 36 13.60 -1.63 0.29
CA TYR A 36 14.84 -1.88 -0.46
C TYR A 36 14.66 -2.99 -1.49
N VAL A 37 14.03 -4.10 -1.09
CA VAL A 37 13.75 -5.23 -1.98
C VAL A 37 12.92 -4.77 -3.18
N ALA A 38 11.81 -4.07 -2.92
CA ALA A 38 10.91 -3.59 -3.96
C ALA A 38 11.59 -2.67 -4.97
N VAL A 39 12.39 -1.70 -4.50
CA VAL A 39 13.08 -0.74 -5.38
C VAL A 39 14.16 -1.43 -6.20
N THR A 40 14.96 -2.32 -5.58
CA THR A 40 15.99 -3.09 -6.29
C THR A 40 15.39 -3.97 -7.39
N LEU A 41 14.28 -4.67 -7.10
CA LEU A 41 13.58 -5.47 -8.11
C LEU A 41 12.97 -4.59 -9.20
N TRP A 42 12.47 -3.41 -8.85
CA TRP A 42 11.89 -2.47 -9.81
C TRP A 42 12.94 -1.95 -10.81
N ASP A 43 14.14 -1.64 -10.33
CA ASP A 43 15.26 -1.22 -11.17
C ASP A 43 15.64 -2.30 -12.18
N ALA A 44 15.73 -3.55 -11.74
CA ALA A 44 15.97 -4.70 -12.60
C ALA A 44 14.82 -4.95 -13.59
N HIS A 45 13.56 -4.84 -13.14
CA HIS A 45 12.37 -4.97 -13.99
C HIS A 45 12.36 -3.95 -15.14
N ALA A 46 12.88 -2.74 -14.94
CA ALA A 46 12.93 -1.74 -16.00
C ALA A 46 13.77 -2.19 -17.21
N HIS A 47 14.77 -3.06 -17.01
CA HIS A 47 15.57 -3.69 -18.07
C HIS A 47 14.87 -4.85 -18.77
N LEU A 48 13.82 -5.39 -18.16
CA LEU A 48 13.02 -6.52 -18.63
C LEU A 48 11.61 -6.09 -19.02
N ILE A 49 11.36 -4.78 -19.16
CA ILE A 49 10.00 -4.27 -19.37
C ILE A 49 9.35 -4.87 -20.63
N ASP A 50 10.17 -5.21 -21.63
CA ASP A 50 9.77 -5.84 -22.88
C ASP A 50 9.36 -7.31 -22.73
N ALA A 51 9.66 -7.96 -21.61
CA ALA A 51 9.19 -9.30 -21.24
C ALA A 51 7.77 -9.33 -20.63
N PHE A 52 7.22 -8.19 -20.19
CA PHE A 52 5.96 -8.16 -19.44
C PHE A 52 4.78 -7.51 -20.19
N ASP A 53 3.57 -8.02 -19.93
CA ASP A 53 2.31 -7.41 -20.38
C ASP A 53 1.83 -6.27 -19.47
N GLY A 54 2.32 -6.24 -18.23
CA GLY A 54 2.07 -5.22 -17.23
C GLY A 54 3.36 -4.63 -16.67
N THR A 55 3.31 -3.41 -16.14
CA THR A 55 4.46 -2.81 -15.46
C THR A 55 4.03 -2.11 -14.18
N ALA A 56 4.77 -2.39 -13.10
CA ALA A 56 4.59 -1.77 -11.81
C ALA A 56 5.03 -0.30 -11.89
N ARG A 57 4.20 0.63 -11.39
CA ARG A 57 4.68 2.00 -11.13
C ARG A 57 5.40 2.03 -9.79
N LEU A 58 6.42 2.88 -9.65
CA LEU A 58 7.09 3.10 -8.38
C LEU A 58 6.73 4.47 -7.84
N ALA A 59 6.34 4.58 -6.56
CA ALA A 59 5.92 5.84 -5.97
C ALA A 59 6.61 6.09 -4.63
N PHE A 60 7.52 7.07 -4.58
CA PHE A 60 8.10 7.61 -3.36
C PHE A 60 7.24 8.75 -2.84
N LEU A 61 6.52 8.53 -1.74
CA LEU A 61 5.56 9.50 -1.20
C LEU A 61 5.89 9.86 0.25
N SER A 62 5.70 11.12 0.64
CA SER A 62 5.81 11.54 2.04
C SER A 62 4.91 12.73 2.34
N PRO A 63 4.48 12.92 3.59
CA PRO A 63 3.72 14.12 3.96
C PRO A 63 4.57 15.39 3.90
N GLU A 64 5.87 15.29 4.20
CA GLU A 64 6.76 16.43 4.36
C GLU A 64 7.91 16.44 3.35
N PRO A 65 8.47 17.62 2.99
CA PRO A 65 9.71 17.74 2.25
C PRO A 65 10.93 17.18 2.99
N GLY A 66 12.03 16.94 2.27
CA GLY A 66 13.31 16.54 2.86
C GLY A 66 13.38 15.08 3.36
N SER A 67 12.45 14.23 2.91
CA SER A 67 12.43 12.79 3.21
C SER A 67 13.31 11.93 2.28
N GLY A 68 13.97 12.53 1.29
CA GLY A 68 14.86 11.81 0.37
C GLY A 68 14.20 11.23 -0.88
N LYS A 69 12.96 11.61 -1.23
CA LYS A 69 12.25 11.13 -2.44
C LYS A 69 13.02 11.44 -3.73
N SER A 70 13.41 12.69 -3.95
CA SER A 70 14.20 13.09 -5.13
C SER A 70 15.55 12.38 -5.17
N ARG A 71 16.18 12.15 -4.01
CA ARG A 71 17.41 11.34 -3.92
C ARG A 71 17.15 9.89 -4.36
N ALA A 72 16.03 9.29 -3.96
CA ALA A 72 15.70 7.94 -4.41
C ALA A 72 15.57 7.88 -5.95
N LEU A 73 14.87 8.84 -6.57
CA LEU A 73 14.80 8.96 -8.03
C LEU A 73 16.18 9.18 -8.68
N GLU A 74 17.03 10.04 -8.11
CA GLU A 74 18.40 10.27 -8.61
C GLU A 74 19.23 8.98 -8.65
N ILE A 75 19.02 8.06 -7.71
CA ILE A 75 19.72 6.78 -7.70
C ILE A 75 19.12 5.82 -8.73
N VAL A 76 17.79 5.71 -8.78
CA VAL A 76 17.05 4.92 -9.80
C VAL A 76 17.43 5.35 -11.22
N GLU A 77 17.61 6.66 -11.47
CA GLU A 77 18.05 7.21 -12.76
C GLU A 77 19.37 6.58 -13.25
N THR A 78 20.28 6.30 -12.32
CA THR A 78 21.59 5.72 -12.67
C THR A 78 21.54 4.21 -12.89
N LEU A 79 20.48 3.53 -12.44
CA LEU A 79 20.36 2.08 -12.43
C LEU A 79 19.44 1.53 -13.53
N THR A 80 18.63 2.40 -14.16
CA THR A 80 17.59 2.02 -15.14
C THR A 80 17.95 2.37 -16.58
N PRO A 81 17.39 1.66 -17.58
CA PRO A 81 17.68 1.91 -18.99
C PRO A 81 16.95 3.18 -19.47
N ARG A 82 17.63 3.96 -20.33
CA ARG A 82 17.09 5.17 -20.97
C ARG A 82 16.26 6.03 -20.00
N ALA A 83 16.82 6.32 -18.83
CA ALA A 83 16.15 7.12 -17.81
C ALA A 83 15.92 8.56 -18.32
N VAL A 84 14.70 9.06 -18.13
CA VAL A 84 14.31 10.44 -18.46
C VAL A 84 13.60 11.07 -17.26
N THR A 85 14.28 12.01 -16.62
CA THR A 85 13.75 12.75 -15.48
C THR A 85 12.97 13.97 -15.94
N THR A 86 11.79 14.19 -15.34
CA THR A 86 10.94 15.34 -15.60
C THR A 86 10.27 15.81 -14.31
N VAL A 87 10.07 17.12 -14.19
CA VAL A 87 9.29 17.76 -13.11
C VAL A 87 7.88 18.12 -13.61
N ASN A 88 7.80 18.50 -14.89
CA ASN A 88 6.56 18.82 -15.56
C ASN A 88 6.71 18.50 -17.06
N ALA A 89 5.80 17.69 -17.59
CA ALA A 89 5.76 17.34 -19.01
C ALA A 89 4.31 17.37 -19.51
N SER A 90 4.10 17.89 -20.71
CA SER A 90 2.81 17.78 -21.38
C SER A 90 2.57 16.34 -21.82
N ALA A 91 1.31 15.91 -21.85
CA ALA A 91 0.97 14.56 -22.30
C ALA A 91 1.50 14.28 -23.71
N ASN A 92 1.40 15.24 -24.64
CA ASN A 92 1.92 15.11 -26.00
C ASN A 92 3.44 14.88 -26.04
N ALA A 93 4.22 15.54 -25.17
CA ALA A 93 5.66 15.29 -25.09
C ALA A 93 5.94 13.87 -24.59
N LEU A 94 5.17 13.37 -23.62
CA LEU A 94 5.32 12.01 -23.09
C LEU A 94 5.00 10.93 -24.14
N PHE A 95 3.88 11.07 -24.87
CA PHE A 95 3.53 10.13 -25.94
C PHE A 95 4.60 10.08 -27.03
N ARG A 96 5.14 11.23 -27.44
CA ARG A 96 6.23 11.31 -28.42
C ARG A 96 7.54 10.73 -27.90
N LEU A 97 7.80 10.87 -26.60
CA LEU A 97 9.02 10.32 -25.99
C LEU A 97 9.00 8.79 -26.00
N VAL A 98 7.84 8.18 -25.74
CA VAL A 98 7.66 6.72 -25.77
C VAL A 98 7.82 6.15 -27.18
N GLU A 99 7.30 6.83 -28.21
CA GLU A 99 7.40 6.40 -29.62
C GLU A 99 8.75 6.73 -30.29
N ALA A 100 9.63 7.47 -29.62
CA ALA A 100 10.91 7.86 -30.23
C ALA A 100 11.85 6.65 -30.40
N ASP A 101 12.54 6.57 -31.55
CA ASP A 101 13.40 5.46 -32.04
C ASP A 101 14.48 4.91 -31.08
N GLY A 102 14.70 5.53 -29.91
CA GLY A 102 15.68 5.09 -28.91
C GLY A 102 15.24 3.94 -27.99
N GLY A 103 14.10 3.28 -28.22
CA GLY A 103 13.56 2.20 -27.38
C GLY A 103 12.66 2.64 -26.21
N THR A 104 12.09 1.74 -25.43
CA THR A 104 11.16 2.15 -24.35
C THR A 104 11.87 2.94 -23.25
N PRO A 105 11.44 4.17 -22.90
CA PRO A 105 12.09 4.97 -21.85
C PRO A 105 11.70 4.51 -20.45
N THR A 106 12.54 4.84 -19.45
CA THR A 106 12.16 4.81 -18.03
C THR A 106 11.87 6.24 -17.58
N LEU A 107 10.62 6.57 -17.26
CA LEU A 107 10.23 7.93 -16.88
C LEU A 107 10.31 8.14 -15.37
N LEU A 108 10.98 9.21 -14.96
CA LEU A 108 11.15 9.59 -13.56
C LEU A 108 10.50 10.95 -13.33
N PHE A 109 9.35 10.96 -12.66
CA PHE A 109 8.61 12.18 -12.34
C PHE A 109 8.96 12.66 -10.93
N ASP A 110 9.74 13.74 -10.82
CA ASP A 110 9.93 14.43 -9.54
C ASP A 110 8.87 15.50 -9.33
N GLU A 111 8.59 15.83 -8.07
CA GLU A 111 7.55 16.79 -7.66
C GLU A 111 6.18 16.55 -8.34
N ILE A 112 5.76 15.29 -8.48
CA ILE A 112 4.49 14.94 -9.15
C ILE A 112 3.26 15.53 -8.45
N ASP A 113 3.38 15.95 -7.20
CA ASP A 113 2.37 16.72 -6.48
C ASP A 113 2.12 18.12 -7.08
N THR A 114 3.04 18.64 -7.88
CA THR A 114 2.78 19.85 -8.69
C THR A 114 1.78 19.59 -9.83
N VAL A 115 1.61 18.32 -10.22
CA VAL A 115 0.65 17.88 -11.26
C VAL A 115 -0.66 17.40 -10.64
N PHE A 116 -0.60 16.65 -9.54
CA PHE A 116 -1.77 15.99 -8.93
C PHE A 116 -2.08 16.37 -7.49
N GLY A 117 -1.28 17.24 -6.86
CA GLY A 117 -1.49 17.63 -5.47
C GLY A 117 -2.73 18.51 -5.30
N PRO A 118 -3.18 18.75 -4.05
CA PRO A 118 -4.43 19.45 -3.76
C PRO A 118 -4.53 20.87 -4.34
N LYS A 119 -3.38 21.53 -4.54
CA LYS A 119 -3.28 22.87 -5.14
C LYS A 119 -3.10 22.85 -6.65
N ALA A 120 -2.81 21.69 -7.23
CA ALA A 120 -2.77 21.49 -8.66
C ALA A 120 -4.21 21.32 -9.17
N GLY A 121 -4.56 21.92 -10.30
CA GLY A 121 -5.86 21.73 -10.94
C GLY A 121 -6.08 20.32 -11.51
N GLY A 122 -5.17 19.37 -11.21
CA GLY A 122 -5.05 18.07 -11.86
C GLY A 122 -4.52 18.17 -13.29
N ASN A 123 -4.19 17.00 -13.86
CA ASN A 123 -3.88 16.87 -15.28
C ASN A 123 -4.44 15.55 -15.82
N GLU A 124 -5.66 15.60 -16.34
CA GLU A 124 -6.38 14.43 -16.83
C GLU A 124 -5.65 13.71 -17.97
N GLU A 125 -4.93 14.44 -18.81
CA GLU A 125 -4.20 13.84 -19.92
C GLU A 125 -2.97 13.06 -19.45
N VAL A 126 -2.21 13.61 -18.50
CA VAL A 126 -1.08 12.92 -17.88
C VAL A 126 -1.57 11.75 -17.02
N ARG A 127 -2.69 11.92 -16.29
CA ARG A 127 -3.33 10.83 -15.56
C ARG A 127 -3.75 9.70 -16.50
N GLY A 128 -4.31 10.05 -17.66
CA GLY A 128 -4.66 9.12 -18.73
C GLY A 128 -3.44 8.35 -19.22
N PHE A 129 -2.35 9.05 -19.56
CA PHE A 129 -1.07 8.45 -19.96
C PHE A 129 -0.52 7.47 -18.91
N LEU A 130 -0.51 7.86 -17.62
CA LEU A 130 -0.03 7.00 -16.54
C LEU A 130 -0.94 5.77 -16.32
N ASN A 131 -2.26 5.94 -16.42
CA ASN A 131 -3.22 4.86 -16.23
C ASN A 131 -3.28 3.87 -17.40
N SER A 132 -3.02 4.29 -18.63
CA SER A 132 -2.97 3.40 -19.80
C SER A 132 -1.61 2.71 -19.92
N GLY A 133 -0.54 3.43 -19.62
CA GLY A 133 0.84 2.98 -19.83
C GLY A 133 1.34 1.89 -18.89
N TYR A 134 0.50 1.36 -18.01
CA TYR A 134 0.87 0.21 -17.17
C TYR A 134 0.67 -1.12 -17.90
N ARG A 135 -0.12 -1.15 -19.00
CA ARG A 135 -0.43 -2.38 -19.74
C ARG A 135 0.05 -2.26 -21.18
N ARG A 136 0.74 -3.29 -21.66
CA ARG A 136 1.23 -3.36 -23.03
C ARG A 136 0.07 -3.34 -24.03
N GLY A 137 0.30 -2.71 -25.17
CA GLY A 137 -0.69 -2.60 -26.25
C GLY A 137 -1.77 -1.54 -26.01
N ALA A 138 -1.85 -0.93 -24.83
CA ALA A 138 -2.73 0.21 -24.59
C ALA A 138 -2.25 1.44 -25.38
N LYS A 139 -3.08 1.88 -26.34
CA LYS A 139 -2.81 3.04 -27.18
C LYS A 139 -3.83 4.15 -26.95
N SER A 140 -3.39 5.39 -27.09
CA SER A 140 -4.24 6.58 -27.07
C SER A 140 -4.29 7.21 -28.45
N LEU A 141 -5.49 7.51 -28.94
CA LEU A 141 -5.67 8.28 -30.16
C LEU A 141 -5.43 9.77 -29.85
N ARG A 142 -4.51 10.40 -30.57
CA ARG A 142 -4.18 11.81 -30.41
C ARG A 142 -4.19 12.52 -31.76
N CYS A 143 -4.64 13.77 -31.76
CA CYS A 143 -4.50 14.64 -32.94
C CYS A 143 -3.05 15.12 -33.07
N VAL A 144 -2.53 15.12 -34.29
CA VAL A 144 -1.16 15.51 -34.62
C VAL A 144 -1.19 16.39 -35.87
N GLY A 145 -0.30 17.38 -35.91
CA GLY A 145 -0.15 18.30 -37.05
C GLY A 145 -0.35 19.76 -36.68
N ASP A 146 -0.12 20.65 -37.65
CA ASP A 146 -0.17 22.10 -37.47
C ASP A 146 -1.32 22.73 -38.25
N GLY A 147 -2.03 23.66 -37.60
CA GLY A 147 -3.13 24.41 -38.21
C GLY A 147 -4.21 23.51 -38.79
N SER A 148 -4.53 23.69 -40.07
CA SER A 148 -5.56 22.93 -40.79
C SER A 148 -5.13 21.51 -41.17
N ASN A 149 -3.86 21.14 -40.99
CA ASN A 149 -3.32 19.85 -41.42
C ASN A 149 -3.25 18.87 -40.23
N GLN A 150 -4.41 18.55 -39.66
CA GLN A 150 -4.54 17.64 -38.53
C GLN A 150 -4.81 16.21 -39.00
N SER A 151 -4.04 15.25 -38.50
CA SER A 151 -4.32 13.81 -38.58
C SER A 151 -4.53 13.24 -37.17
N THR A 152 -5.04 12.03 -37.08
CA THR A 152 -5.12 11.28 -35.83
C THR A 152 -4.15 10.12 -35.88
N GLU A 153 -3.34 9.96 -34.84
CA GLU A 153 -2.38 8.85 -34.73
C GLU A 153 -2.54 8.15 -33.38
N TRP A 154 -2.22 6.85 -33.36
CA TRP A 154 -2.27 6.02 -32.16
C TRP A 154 -0.89 5.99 -31.50
N PHE A 155 -0.81 6.49 -30.28
CA PHE A 155 0.43 6.51 -29.49
C PHE A 155 0.39 5.48 -28.36
N SER A 156 1.48 4.74 -28.17
CA SER A 156 1.71 3.95 -26.97
C SER A 156 2.02 4.84 -25.77
N SER A 157 1.70 4.35 -24.58
CA SER A 157 2.11 4.95 -23.30
C SER A 157 2.88 3.95 -22.42
N PHE A 158 3.13 2.74 -22.93
CA PHE A 158 3.74 1.67 -22.17
C PHE A 158 5.21 1.97 -21.89
N CYS A 159 5.52 2.20 -20.61
CA CYS A 159 6.86 2.48 -20.12
C CYS A 159 6.91 2.31 -18.59
N ALA A 160 8.11 2.07 -18.07
CA ALA A 160 8.35 2.06 -16.62
C ALA A 160 8.28 3.50 -16.12
N VAL A 161 7.56 3.71 -15.01
CA VAL A 161 7.45 5.04 -14.40
C VAL A 161 7.69 4.99 -12.90
N ALA A 162 8.64 5.77 -12.44
CA ALA A 162 8.82 6.11 -11.02
C ALA A 162 8.41 7.56 -10.77
N MET A 163 7.81 7.80 -9.60
CA MET A 163 7.28 9.10 -9.21
C MET A 163 7.74 9.45 -7.80
N ALA A 164 8.00 10.74 -7.55
CA ALA A 164 8.26 11.30 -6.24
C ALA A 164 7.34 12.49 -6.01
N GLY A 165 6.64 12.53 -4.87
CA GLY A 165 5.76 13.65 -4.55
C GLY A 165 5.33 13.72 -3.08
N LEU A 166 4.75 14.86 -2.73
CA LEU A 166 4.12 15.08 -1.43
C LEU A 166 2.70 14.50 -1.38
N GLY A 167 2.31 13.99 -0.21
CA GLY A 167 0.95 13.53 0.07
C GLY A 167 0.59 12.23 -0.65
N SER A 168 -0.46 12.28 -1.47
CA SER A 168 -1.01 11.12 -2.19
C SER A 168 -1.10 11.39 -3.69
N LEU A 169 -1.11 10.29 -4.45
CA LEU A 169 -1.43 10.31 -5.87
C LEU A 169 -2.93 9.98 -6.05
N PRO A 170 -3.52 10.26 -7.23
CA PRO A 170 -4.84 9.75 -7.56
C PRO A 170 -4.93 8.23 -7.37
N ASP A 171 -6.03 7.72 -6.80
CA ASP A 171 -6.24 6.29 -6.51
C ASP A 171 -6.00 5.38 -7.72
N THR A 172 -6.34 5.85 -8.92
CA THR A 172 -6.10 5.09 -10.15
C THR A 172 -4.61 4.84 -10.40
N ILE A 173 -3.74 5.77 -10.00
CA ILE A 173 -2.29 5.63 -10.10
C ILE A 173 -1.77 4.81 -8.91
N LEU A 174 -2.23 5.11 -7.68
CA LEU A 174 -1.80 4.40 -6.46
C LEU A 174 -2.03 2.90 -6.56
N THR A 175 -3.20 2.49 -7.02
CA THR A 175 -3.55 1.06 -7.12
C THR A 175 -2.72 0.31 -8.17
N ARG A 176 -1.95 1.01 -9.01
CA ARG A 176 -1.00 0.46 -9.99
C ARG A 176 0.46 0.64 -9.58
N SER A 177 0.70 1.11 -8.36
CA SER A 177 2.02 1.48 -7.87
C SER A 177 2.47 0.62 -6.70
N VAL A 178 3.76 0.31 -6.66
CA VAL A 178 4.47 -0.06 -5.43
C VAL A 178 4.80 1.23 -4.69
N ILE A 179 4.21 1.40 -3.51
CA ILE A 179 4.27 2.65 -2.76
C ILE A 179 5.32 2.55 -1.66
N ILE A 180 6.33 3.42 -1.72
CA ILE A 180 7.33 3.59 -0.68
C ILE A 180 7.01 4.87 0.10
N ARG A 181 6.43 4.69 1.30
CA ARG A 181 6.09 5.80 2.22
C ARG A 181 7.36 6.29 2.94
N MET A 182 8.01 7.27 2.34
CA MET A 182 9.25 7.85 2.82
C MET A 182 9.04 8.66 4.11
N ARG A 183 10.00 8.57 5.03
CA ARG A 183 10.06 9.38 6.26
C ARG A 183 11.34 10.18 6.29
N LYS A 184 11.32 11.32 6.99
CA LYS A 184 12.54 12.10 7.20
C LYS A 184 13.53 11.25 8.01
N LYS A 185 14.78 11.19 7.53
CA LYS A 185 15.84 10.47 8.25
C LYS A 185 15.95 11.00 9.68
N ALA A 186 16.05 10.09 10.64
CA ALA A 186 16.30 10.43 12.03
C ALA A 186 17.76 10.88 12.22
N PRO A 187 18.09 11.64 13.29
CA PRO A 187 19.47 12.10 13.54
C PRO A 187 20.50 10.97 13.66
N ASN A 188 20.07 9.76 14.05
CA ASN A 188 20.90 8.57 14.18
C ASN A 188 21.01 7.76 12.86
N GLU A 189 20.15 8.00 11.88
CA GLU A 189 20.23 7.36 10.56
C GLU A 189 21.21 8.14 9.67
N LYS A 190 22.20 7.44 9.13
CA LYS A 190 23.24 8.04 8.28
C LYS A 190 23.21 7.43 6.89
N ALA A 191 23.13 8.29 5.89
CA ALA A 191 23.36 7.95 4.50
C ALA A 191 24.57 8.73 3.98
N GLU A 192 25.33 8.12 3.08
CA GLU A 192 26.43 8.74 2.35
C GLU A 192 25.90 9.91 1.50
N PRO A 193 26.58 11.07 1.50
CA PRO A 193 26.24 12.16 0.60
C PRO A 193 26.48 11.75 -0.87
N TYR A 194 25.40 11.49 -1.61
CA TYR A 194 25.51 11.30 -3.05
C TYR A 194 26.01 12.58 -3.73
N ARG A 195 26.91 12.39 -4.68
CA ARG A 195 27.47 13.41 -5.56
C ARG A 195 27.48 12.85 -6.97
N ARG A 196 26.63 13.38 -7.85
CA ARG A 196 26.46 12.89 -9.23
C ARG A 196 27.81 12.72 -9.95
N ARG A 197 28.68 13.73 -9.91
CA ARG A 197 30.02 13.71 -10.55
C ARG A 197 30.92 12.53 -10.13
N VAL A 198 30.71 11.97 -8.94
CA VAL A 198 31.54 10.90 -8.38
C VAL A 198 30.86 9.54 -8.55
N HIS A 199 29.56 9.47 -8.28
CA HIS A 199 28.85 8.23 -8.07
C HIS A 199 28.01 7.78 -9.27
N GLU A 200 27.66 8.68 -10.19
CA GLU A 200 26.85 8.36 -11.38
C GLU A 200 27.48 7.22 -12.20
N LYS A 201 28.81 7.25 -12.36
CA LYS A 201 29.54 6.18 -13.06
C LYS A 201 29.45 4.82 -12.35
N GLN A 202 29.33 4.80 -11.02
CA GLN A 202 29.17 3.57 -10.26
C GLN A 202 27.78 2.97 -10.49
N GLY A 203 26.74 3.82 -10.48
CA GLY A 203 25.38 3.40 -10.82
C GLY A 203 25.27 2.92 -12.26
N HIS A 204 25.83 3.66 -13.23
CA HIS A 204 25.86 3.23 -14.63
C HIS A 204 26.56 1.88 -14.85
N ALA A 205 27.63 1.59 -14.10
CA ALA A 205 28.28 0.28 -14.19
C ALA A 205 27.35 -0.86 -13.72
N LEU A 206 26.53 -0.62 -12.69
CA LEU A 206 25.50 -1.57 -12.25
C LEU A 206 24.36 -1.67 -13.27
N ARG A 207 23.90 -0.55 -13.83
CA ARG A 207 22.90 -0.52 -14.91
C ARG A 207 23.33 -1.37 -16.10
N ASP A 208 24.57 -1.22 -16.54
CA ASP A 208 25.08 -1.94 -17.72
C ASP A 208 25.15 -3.46 -17.44
N ARG A 209 25.51 -3.85 -16.21
CA ARG A 209 25.45 -5.26 -15.76
C ARG A 209 24.03 -5.79 -15.62
N LEU A 210 23.09 -4.97 -15.16
CA LEU A 210 21.67 -5.31 -15.11
C LEU A 210 21.12 -5.55 -16.52
N ALA A 211 21.50 -4.73 -17.50
CA ALA A 211 21.10 -4.91 -18.90
C ALA A 211 21.68 -6.20 -19.52
N GLU A 212 22.96 -6.50 -19.22
CA GLU A 212 23.58 -7.76 -19.64
C GLU A 212 22.88 -8.96 -19.01
N TRP A 213 22.66 -8.93 -17.70
CA TRP A 213 21.94 -9.99 -16.99
C TRP A 213 20.49 -10.15 -17.49
N ALA A 214 19.76 -9.06 -17.69
CA ALA A 214 18.40 -9.06 -18.23
C ALA A 214 18.34 -9.79 -19.58
N THR A 215 19.32 -9.57 -20.46
CA THR A 215 19.42 -10.29 -21.74
C THR A 215 19.53 -11.81 -21.53
N THR A 216 20.25 -12.26 -20.50
CA THR A 216 20.42 -13.69 -20.22
C THR A 216 19.18 -14.38 -19.65
N VAL A 217 18.31 -13.64 -18.98
CA VAL A 217 17.10 -14.18 -18.33
C VAL A 217 15.79 -13.78 -19.02
N HIS A 218 15.85 -12.97 -20.09
CA HIS A 218 14.67 -12.41 -20.75
C HIS A 218 13.62 -13.48 -21.07
N ASP A 219 13.99 -14.54 -21.79
CA ASP A 219 13.04 -15.58 -22.21
C ASP A 219 12.50 -16.38 -21.01
N GLN A 220 13.33 -16.59 -19.98
CA GLN A 220 12.89 -17.22 -18.74
C GLN A 220 11.83 -16.36 -18.04
N VAL A 221 12.01 -15.04 -18.02
CA VAL A 221 11.10 -14.08 -17.38
C VAL A 221 9.83 -13.88 -18.20
N ALA A 222 9.92 -13.82 -19.53
CA ALA A 222 8.78 -13.62 -20.42
C ALA A 222 7.75 -14.75 -20.35
N GLU A 223 8.22 -15.98 -20.08
CA GLU A 223 7.36 -17.17 -19.93
C GLU A 223 7.05 -17.49 -18.45
N ALA A 224 7.54 -16.69 -17.50
CA ALA A 224 7.38 -16.97 -16.08
C ALA A 224 5.96 -16.65 -15.58
N TRP A 225 5.44 -17.54 -14.75
CA TRP A 225 4.26 -17.32 -13.91
C TRP A 225 4.65 -17.51 -12.44
N PRO A 226 5.10 -16.46 -11.75
CA PRO A 226 5.56 -16.57 -10.37
C PRO A 226 4.41 -16.95 -9.43
N GLU A 227 4.72 -17.74 -8.41
CA GLU A 227 3.74 -18.07 -7.37
C GLU A 227 3.46 -16.83 -6.50
N MET A 228 2.20 -16.37 -6.54
CA MET A 228 1.72 -15.23 -5.78
C MET A 228 1.53 -15.58 -4.30
N PRO A 229 1.86 -14.67 -3.35
CA PRO A 229 1.56 -14.88 -1.95
C PRO A 229 0.06 -14.98 -1.66
N ASP A 230 -0.30 -15.72 -0.62
CA ASP A 230 -1.70 -15.86 -0.17
C ASP A 230 -2.37 -14.50 0.06
N GLY A 231 -3.58 -14.33 -0.50
CA GLY A 231 -4.37 -13.11 -0.38
C GLY A 231 -3.96 -11.97 -1.32
N VAL A 232 -2.92 -12.16 -2.15
CA VAL A 232 -2.55 -11.21 -3.21
C VAL A 232 -3.25 -11.61 -4.50
N SER A 233 -4.34 -10.91 -4.84
CA SER A 233 -5.13 -11.13 -6.05
C SER A 233 -5.33 -9.84 -6.85
N ASP A 234 -5.90 -9.97 -8.04
CA ASP A 234 -6.34 -8.86 -8.89
C ASP A 234 -5.22 -7.84 -9.15
N ARG A 235 -5.48 -6.55 -8.93
CA ARG A 235 -4.56 -5.47 -9.27
C ARG A 235 -3.25 -5.51 -8.45
N PRO A 236 -3.25 -5.77 -7.13
CA PRO A 236 -2.02 -6.06 -6.41
C PRO A 236 -1.18 -7.17 -7.05
N ALA A 237 -1.82 -8.24 -7.56
CA ALA A 237 -1.11 -9.29 -8.28
C ALA A 237 -0.51 -8.80 -9.60
N ASP A 238 -1.30 -8.10 -10.44
CA ASP A 238 -0.82 -7.49 -11.68
C ASP A 238 0.40 -6.56 -11.47
N VAL A 239 0.45 -5.85 -10.34
CA VAL A 239 1.55 -4.93 -9.99
C VAL A 239 2.80 -5.68 -9.53
N TRP A 240 2.64 -6.74 -8.74
CA TRP A 240 3.77 -7.44 -8.12
C TRP A 240 4.32 -8.58 -8.96
N GLU A 241 3.53 -9.16 -9.87
CA GLU A 241 3.94 -10.26 -10.74
C GLU A 241 5.28 -9.98 -11.46
N PRO A 242 5.51 -8.83 -12.12
CA PRO A 242 6.79 -8.57 -12.76
C PRO A 242 7.97 -8.57 -11.79
N LEU A 243 7.79 -8.03 -10.58
CA LEU A 243 8.86 -7.97 -9.57
C LEU A 243 9.17 -9.36 -9.00
N LEU A 244 8.14 -10.19 -8.81
CA LEU A 244 8.29 -11.57 -8.36
C LEU A 244 8.96 -12.44 -9.45
N ALA A 245 8.62 -12.23 -10.72
CA ALA A 245 9.28 -12.91 -11.84
C ALA A 245 10.78 -12.57 -11.91
N VAL A 246 11.15 -11.30 -11.73
CA VAL A 246 12.56 -10.88 -11.62
C VAL A 246 13.26 -11.56 -10.44
N ALA A 247 12.61 -11.61 -9.27
CA ALA A 247 13.18 -12.27 -8.08
C ALA A 247 13.37 -13.78 -8.27
N ASP A 248 12.41 -14.46 -8.91
CA ASP A 248 12.47 -15.88 -9.21
C ASP A 248 13.59 -16.21 -10.22
N ALA A 249 13.80 -15.34 -11.21
CA ALA A 249 14.89 -15.42 -12.18
C ALA A 249 16.27 -15.13 -11.57
N ALA A 250 16.37 -14.14 -10.67
CA ALA A 250 17.59 -13.87 -9.93
C ALA A 250 17.97 -15.04 -9.00
N GLY A 251 16.97 -15.70 -8.42
CA GLY A 251 17.17 -16.85 -7.55
C GLY A 251 17.71 -16.47 -6.18
N GLY A 252 18.32 -17.45 -5.51
CA GLY A 252 18.84 -17.26 -4.16
C GLY A 252 17.77 -16.78 -3.17
N HIS A 253 18.16 -15.88 -2.28
CA HIS A 253 17.30 -15.38 -1.21
C HIS A 253 16.29 -14.31 -1.68
N TRP A 254 16.40 -13.83 -2.92
CA TRP A 254 15.50 -12.83 -3.48
C TRP A 254 14.07 -13.34 -3.63
N ARG A 255 13.89 -14.64 -3.88
CA ARG A 255 12.58 -15.29 -3.99
C ARG A 255 11.71 -15.11 -2.74
N ASP A 256 12.30 -15.37 -1.58
CA ASP A 256 11.60 -15.30 -0.29
C ASP A 256 11.42 -13.85 0.15
N ARG A 257 12.47 -13.02 -0.02
CA ARG A 257 12.42 -11.59 0.33
C ARG A 257 11.39 -10.84 -0.51
N ALA A 258 11.26 -11.14 -1.80
CA ALA A 258 10.30 -10.48 -2.68
C ALA A 258 8.85 -10.78 -2.27
N ARG A 259 8.55 -12.03 -1.91
CA ARG A 259 7.22 -12.42 -1.42
C ARG A 259 6.90 -11.78 -0.08
N ALA A 260 7.86 -11.74 0.84
CA ALA A 260 7.71 -11.03 2.11
C ALA A 260 7.47 -9.53 1.90
N ALA A 261 8.23 -8.90 0.99
CA ALA A 261 8.08 -7.49 0.66
C ALA A 261 6.74 -7.16 0.00
N CYS A 262 6.26 -8.04 -0.89
CA CYS A 262 4.96 -7.95 -1.52
C CYS A 262 3.83 -7.86 -0.48
N VAL A 263 3.79 -8.83 0.44
CA VAL A 263 2.77 -8.88 1.50
C VAL A 263 2.84 -7.65 2.41
N GLU A 264 4.04 -7.28 2.86
CA GLU A 264 4.23 -6.13 3.76
C GLU A 264 3.77 -4.82 3.12
N LEU A 265 4.20 -4.55 1.88
CA LEU A 265 3.92 -3.28 1.21
C LEU A 265 2.47 -3.17 0.74
N ILE A 266 1.83 -4.27 0.32
CA ILE A 266 0.39 -4.29 0.04
C ILE A 266 -0.41 -4.01 1.30
N LYS A 267 -0.06 -4.67 2.42
CA LYS A 267 -0.72 -4.45 3.71
C LYS A 267 -0.57 -2.99 4.16
N ALA A 268 0.65 -2.44 4.11
CA ALA A 268 0.91 -1.06 4.46
C ALA A 268 0.15 -0.06 3.57
N ALA A 269 -0.01 -0.35 2.27
CA ALA A 269 -0.82 0.46 1.37
C ALA A 269 -2.32 0.44 1.71
N GLY A 270 -2.83 -0.71 2.21
CA GLY A 270 -4.20 -0.85 2.67
C GLY A 270 -4.48 -0.13 4.00
N GLU A 271 -3.53 -0.15 4.94
CA GLU A 271 -3.64 0.51 6.25
C GLU A 271 -3.50 2.04 6.18
N GLY A 272 -2.74 2.54 5.19
CA GLY A 272 -2.49 3.98 4.99
C GLY A 272 -3.52 4.70 4.12
N ASN A 273 -4.47 3.99 3.52
CA ASN A 273 -5.69 4.63 3.04
C ASN A 273 -6.54 4.90 4.28
N GLU A 274 -6.78 6.18 4.61
CA GLU A 274 -8.06 6.50 5.23
C GLU A 274 -9.10 5.75 4.39
N ALA A 275 -9.76 4.76 5.00
CA ALA A 275 -10.80 4.01 4.33
C ALA A 275 -11.63 5.05 3.58
N SER A 276 -11.77 4.90 2.25
CA SER A 276 -12.38 5.94 1.43
C SER A 276 -13.65 6.41 2.14
N LEU A 277 -13.97 7.69 2.11
CA LEU A 277 -15.06 8.23 2.93
C LEU A 277 -16.33 7.35 2.88
N GLY A 278 -16.61 6.70 1.74
CA GLY A 278 -17.65 5.68 1.62
C GLY A 278 -17.41 4.38 2.42
N VAL A 279 -16.21 3.78 2.43
CA VAL A 279 -15.88 2.61 3.27
C VAL A 279 -15.93 2.96 4.76
N ARG A 280 -15.43 4.14 5.15
CA ARG A 280 -15.57 4.64 6.52
C ARG A 280 -17.04 4.78 6.90
N LEU A 281 -17.84 5.38 6.01
CA LEU A 281 -19.30 5.48 6.18
C LEU A 281 -19.94 4.10 6.35
N LEU A 282 -19.62 3.13 5.48
CA LEU A 282 -20.15 1.77 5.58
C LEU A 282 -19.79 1.11 6.92
N THR A 283 -18.57 1.32 7.39
CA THR A 283 -18.06 0.78 8.66
C THR A 283 -18.77 1.41 9.86
N ASP A 284 -18.89 2.74 9.90
CA ASP A 284 -19.64 3.45 10.95
C ASP A 284 -21.13 3.07 10.93
N LEU A 285 -21.72 2.90 9.74
CA LEU A 285 -23.08 2.39 9.60
C LEU A 285 -23.23 1.00 10.23
N ARG A 286 -22.29 0.08 9.96
CA ARG A 286 -22.31 -1.28 10.52
C ARG A 286 -22.14 -1.27 12.05
N ASP A 287 -21.09 -0.59 12.51
CA ASP A 287 -20.53 -0.77 13.85
C ASP A 287 -21.10 0.20 14.89
N LYS A 288 -21.62 1.36 14.46
CA LYS A 288 -22.12 2.42 15.35
C LYS A 288 -23.60 2.71 15.18
N VAL A 289 -24.11 2.63 13.95
CA VAL A 289 -25.50 3.02 13.64
C VAL A 289 -26.46 1.85 13.69
N PHE A 290 -26.19 0.79 12.93
CA PHE A 290 -27.08 -0.36 12.86
C PHE A 290 -26.89 -1.28 14.06
N CYS A 291 -25.66 -1.63 14.44
CA CYS A 291 -25.39 -2.43 15.65
C CYS A 291 -26.26 -3.69 15.78
N GLY A 292 -26.63 -4.32 14.65
CA GLY A 292 -27.53 -5.47 14.60
C GLY A 292 -29.02 -5.18 14.39
N ALA A 293 -29.44 -3.92 14.25
CA ALA A 293 -30.80 -3.55 13.85
C ALA A 293 -31.07 -3.88 12.37
N ASP A 294 -32.31 -4.22 12.02
CA ASP A 294 -32.66 -4.56 10.63
C ASP A 294 -32.83 -3.34 9.73
N ARG A 295 -33.15 -2.17 10.32
CA ARG A 295 -33.49 -0.96 9.57
C ARG A 295 -33.36 0.29 10.43
N MET A 296 -32.90 1.39 9.81
CA MET A 296 -32.66 2.65 10.50
C MET A 296 -33.24 3.84 9.72
N PRO A 297 -34.06 4.71 10.34
CA PRO A 297 -34.50 5.96 9.72
C PRO A 297 -33.32 6.88 9.39
N THR A 298 -33.37 7.59 8.26
CA THR A 298 -32.28 8.50 7.84
C THR A 298 -31.94 9.55 8.89
N ALA A 299 -32.94 10.06 9.62
CA ALA A 299 -32.71 11.02 10.69
C ALA A 299 -31.88 10.44 11.85
N ALA A 300 -32.20 9.22 12.29
CA ALA A 300 -31.46 8.53 13.36
C ALA A 300 -30.04 8.15 12.92
N ILE A 301 -29.87 7.76 11.64
CA ILE A 301 -28.54 7.53 11.07
C ILE A 301 -27.67 8.78 11.17
N LEU A 302 -28.20 9.93 10.74
CA LEU A 302 -27.47 11.19 10.78
C LEU A 302 -27.16 11.62 12.22
N GLU A 303 -28.11 11.48 13.14
CA GLU A 303 -27.90 11.79 14.56
C GLU A 303 -26.70 11.03 15.14
N VAL A 304 -26.64 9.71 14.91
CA VAL A 304 -25.52 8.89 15.41
C VAL A 304 -24.21 9.26 14.71
N LEU A 305 -24.21 9.39 13.38
CA LEU A 305 -22.98 9.71 12.63
C LEU A 305 -22.41 11.07 13.02
N LEU A 306 -23.25 12.10 13.17
CA LEU A 306 -22.83 13.44 13.54
C LEU A 306 -22.32 13.53 14.99
N GLY A 307 -22.68 12.58 15.84
CA GLY A 307 -22.20 12.48 17.23
C GLY A 307 -20.92 11.66 17.42
N LEU A 308 -20.27 11.21 16.34
CA LEU A 308 -19.00 10.49 16.42
C LEU A 308 -17.83 11.48 16.45
N ASP A 309 -17.26 11.73 17.63
CA ASP A 309 -16.18 12.71 17.86
C ASP A 309 -14.95 12.48 16.96
N ASP A 310 -14.59 11.22 16.70
CA ASP A 310 -13.41 10.87 15.90
C ASP A 310 -13.72 10.81 14.39
N ALA A 311 -14.95 11.08 13.95
CA ALA A 311 -15.39 10.89 12.56
C ALA A 311 -15.70 12.21 11.82
N PRO A 312 -15.48 12.27 10.50
CA PRO A 312 -15.53 13.51 9.73
C PRO A 312 -16.96 14.01 9.47
N TRP A 313 -17.99 13.32 9.97
CA TRP A 313 -19.38 13.54 9.57
C TRP A 313 -19.92 14.91 9.98
N ALA A 314 -19.44 15.47 11.10
CA ALA A 314 -19.83 16.80 11.58
C ALA A 314 -19.27 17.94 10.70
N ASP A 315 -18.11 17.74 10.07
CA ASP A 315 -17.33 18.80 9.41
C ASP A 315 -16.95 18.44 7.95
N MET A 316 -17.87 17.76 7.25
CA MET A 316 -17.54 16.92 6.09
C MET A 316 -17.30 17.64 4.74
N ASN A 317 -17.67 18.93 4.60
CA ASN A 317 -17.54 19.66 3.33
C ASN A 317 -16.45 20.75 3.41
N ASP A 318 -15.94 21.25 2.28
CA ASP A 318 -14.92 22.32 2.21
C ASP A 318 -15.31 23.62 2.97
N ASP A 319 -16.62 23.80 3.21
CA ASP A 319 -17.20 24.89 4.00
C ASP A 319 -17.36 24.56 5.52
N GLY A 320 -16.92 23.39 5.99
CA GLY A 320 -17.12 22.89 7.36
C GLY A 320 -18.56 22.49 7.68
N LYS A 321 -19.35 22.04 6.68
CA LYS A 321 -20.78 21.70 6.87
C LYS A 321 -21.00 20.21 7.18
N PRO A 322 -21.95 19.87 8.07
CA PRO A 322 -22.26 18.50 8.46
C PRO A 322 -22.86 17.67 7.32
N LEU A 323 -22.72 16.35 7.44
CA LEU A 323 -23.33 15.37 6.55
C LEU A 323 -24.86 15.55 6.54
N THR A 324 -25.43 15.66 5.34
CA THR A 324 -26.88 15.81 5.13
C THR A 324 -27.50 14.52 4.60
N ALA A 325 -28.83 14.38 4.69
CA ALA A 325 -29.55 13.25 4.08
C ALA A 325 -29.27 13.10 2.57
N ARG A 326 -29.12 14.23 1.86
CA ARG A 326 -28.74 14.24 0.44
C ARG A 326 -27.30 13.76 0.24
N GLY A 327 -26.38 14.20 1.09
CA GLY A 327 -24.99 13.74 1.11
C GLY A 327 -24.89 12.23 1.38
N LEU A 328 -25.58 11.75 2.41
CA LEU A 328 -25.66 10.32 2.75
C LEU A 328 -26.20 9.50 1.58
N SER A 329 -27.29 9.93 0.96
CA SER A 329 -27.85 9.23 -0.20
C SER A 329 -26.90 9.24 -1.40
N LYS A 330 -26.16 10.33 -1.63
CA LYS A 330 -25.16 10.43 -2.71
C LYS A 330 -23.99 9.45 -2.47
N LEU A 331 -23.49 9.38 -1.23
CA LEU A 331 -22.42 8.47 -0.86
C LEU A 331 -22.87 7.00 -0.99
N LEU A 332 -24.02 6.64 -0.41
CA LEU A 332 -24.50 5.26 -0.46
C LEU A 332 -24.91 4.80 -1.87
N SER A 333 -25.41 5.71 -2.72
CA SER A 333 -25.79 5.35 -4.10
C SER A 333 -24.63 4.98 -5.01
N GLN A 334 -23.38 5.15 -4.57
CA GLN A 334 -22.18 4.68 -5.29
C GLN A 334 -21.97 3.18 -5.13
N TYR A 335 -22.58 2.57 -4.11
CA TYR A 335 -22.57 1.13 -3.88
C TYR A 335 -23.82 0.49 -4.47
N VAL A 336 -23.67 -0.75 -4.94
CA VAL A 336 -24.73 -1.52 -5.58
C VAL A 336 -25.11 -2.74 -4.75
N ARG A 337 -26.38 -3.10 -4.80
CA ARG A 337 -26.94 -4.33 -4.23
C ARG A 337 -26.69 -5.51 -5.19
N PRO A 338 -26.86 -6.77 -4.75
CA PRO A 338 -26.67 -7.95 -5.60
C PRO A 338 -27.52 -7.98 -6.88
N ASP A 339 -28.64 -7.26 -6.92
CA ASP A 339 -29.49 -7.08 -8.10
C ASP A 339 -29.00 -5.97 -9.06
N ASN A 340 -27.77 -5.47 -8.86
CA ASN A 340 -27.14 -4.38 -9.61
C ASN A 340 -27.88 -3.03 -9.53
N THR A 341 -28.67 -2.81 -8.47
CA THR A 341 -29.33 -1.51 -8.23
C THR A 341 -28.61 -0.72 -7.12
N PRO A 342 -28.56 0.63 -7.22
CA PRO A 342 -27.91 1.46 -6.19
C PRO A 342 -28.58 1.36 -4.83
N ILE A 343 -27.80 1.43 -3.75
CA ILE A 343 -28.33 1.54 -2.40
C ILE A 343 -29.03 2.91 -2.24
N ARG A 344 -30.33 2.88 -1.96
CA ARG A 344 -31.19 4.08 -1.85
C ARG A 344 -32.11 3.99 -0.63
N PRO A 345 -32.52 5.14 -0.06
CA PRO A 345 -33.41 5.14 1.09
C PRO A 345 -34.82 4.67 0.68
N ARG A 346 -35.33 3.69 1.41
CA ARG A 346 -36.69 3.14 1.29
C ARG A 346 -37.59 3.66 2.40
N GLY A 347 -38.91 3.53 2.23
CA GLY A 347 -39.86 3.83 3.30
C GLY A 347 -39.74 2.78 4.40
N ILE A 348 -39.64 3.23 5.65
CA ILE A 348 -39.62 2.38 6.84
C ILE A 348 -40.89 2.67 7.63
N ARG A 349 -41.69 1.65 7.91
CA ARG A 349 -42.89 1.81 8.73
C ARG A 349 -42.51 1.81 10.21
N VAL A 350 -42.66 2.96 10.87
CA VAL A 350 -42.39 3.16 12.30
C VAL A 350 -43.63 3.80 12.93
N GLY A 351 -44.36 3.04 13.75
CA GLY A 351 -45.61 3.51 14.36
C GLY A 351 -46.62 4.00 13.32
N SER A 352 -47.04 5.28 13.44
CA SER A 352 -48.00 5.94 12.55
C SER A 352 -47.37 6.58 11.29
N GLY A 353 -46.04 6.58 11.16
CA GLY A 353 -45.32 7.24 10.07
C GLY A 353 -44.59 6.27 9.13
N THR A 354 -44.22 6.78 7.94
CA THR A 354 -43.36 6.05 6.98
C THR A 354 -42.13 6.88 6.60
N PRO A 355 -41.23 7.20 7.55
CA PRO A 355 -40.00 7.93 7.25
C PRO A 355 -39.11 7.19 6.23
N LYS A 356 -38.26 7.94 5.53
CA LYS A 356 -37.20 7.38 4.71
C LYS A 356 -36.05 6.85 5.59
N GLY A 357 -35.45 5.74 5.17
CA GLY A 357 -34.29 5.15 5.83
C GLY A 357 -33.70 3.99 5.05
N TYR A 358 -32.79 3.26 5.66
CA TYR A 358 -32.05 2.16 5.03
C TYR A 358 -32.29 0.85 5.79
N TYR A 359 -32.26 -0.25 5.06
CA TYR A 359 -32.34 -1.60 5.62
C TYR A 359 -30.95 -2.23 5.65
N ALA A 360 -30.64 -2.98 6.69
CA ALA A 360 -29.38 -3.70 6.84
C ALA A 360 -29.16 -4.69 5.69
N GLU A 361 -30.24 -5.32 5.19
CA GLU A 361 -30.19 -6.23 4.04
C GLU A 361 -29.62 -5.56 2.77
N ASP A 362 -29.93 -4.27 2.55
CA ASP A 362 -29.42 -3.53 1.39
C ASP A 362 -27.93 -3.21 1.52
N LEU A 363 -27.41 -3.19 2.75
CA LEU A 363 -26.02 -2.84 3.08
C LEU A 363 -25.15 -4.08 3.33
N THR A 364 -25.73 -5.26 3.52
CA THR A 364 -25.02 -6.48 3.96
C THR A 364 -23.92 -6.89 2.99
N ASP A 365 -24.21 -6.89 1.69
CA ASP A 365 -23.21 -7.22 0.66
C ASP A 365 -22.08 -6.18 0.63
N ALA A 366 -22.42 -4.89 0.74
CA ALA A 366 -21.43 -3.82 0.82
C ALA A 366 -20.55 -3.93 2.09
N TRP A 367 -21.14 -4.25 3.24
CA TRP A 367 -20.39 -4.50 4.47
C TRP A 367 -19.44 -5.69 4.34
N ALA A 368 -19.90 -6.79 3.74
CA ALA A 368 -19.07 -7.98 3.54
C ALA A 368 -17.89 -7.73 2.58
N ARG A 369 -18.07 -6.87 1.58
CA ARG A 369 -17.04 -6.58 0.56
C ARG A 369 -16.04 -5.52 0.98
N TYR A 370 -16.51 -4.48 1.65
CA TYR A 370 -15.74 -3.24 1.81
C TYR A 370 -15.33 -2.97 3.25
N CYS A 371 -16.06 -3.46 4.25
CA CYS A 371 -15.72 -3.18 5.63
C CYS A 371 -14.69 -4.18 6.17
N PRO A 372 -13.66 -3.72 6.91
CA PRO A 372 -12.73 -4.62 7.59
C PRO A 372 -13.48 -5.54 8.56
N PRO A 373 -12.98 -6.75 8.83
CA PRO A 373 -13.59 -7.64 9.81
C PRO A 373 -13.70 -6.91 11.16
N PRO A 374 -14.82 -7.06 11.89
CA PRO A 374 -14.98 -6.44 13.19
C PRO A 374 -13.81 -6.90 14.10
N PRO A 375 -13.21 -6.00 14.89
CA PRO A 375 -12.12 -6.39 15.78
C PRO A 375 -12.59 -7.51 16.69
N GLU A 376 -11.85 -8.62 16.73
CA GLU A 376 -12.14 -9.72 17.64
C GLU A 376 -12.20 -9.15 19.06
N LYS A 377 -13.37 -9.27 19.71
CA LYS A 377 -13.50 -8.95 21.12
C LYS A 377 -12.50 -9.84 21.85
N SER A 378 -11.42 -9.24 22.36
CA SER A 378 -10.51 -9.91 23.30
C SER A 378 -11.36 -10.58 24.37
N ALA A 379 -11.37 -11.92 24.36
CA ALA A 379 -12.01 -12.71 25.38
C ALA A 379 -11.18 -12.55 26.66
N THR A 380 -11.48 -11.51 27.45
CA THR A 380 -10.99 -11.42 28.81
C THR A 380 -11.58 -12.59 29.58
N SER A 381 -10.73 -13.53 29.97
CA SER A 381 -11.05 -14.72 30.73
C SER A 381 -11.96 -14.39 31.92
N ALA A 382 -13.18 -14.92 31.89
CA ALA A 382 -14.03 -14.98 33.06
C ALA A 382 -13.45 -16.02 34.04
N THR A 383 -12.79 -15.55 35.10
CA THR A 383 -12.50 -16.40 36.26
C THR A 383 -13.83 -16.74 36.94
N ALA A 384 -14.25 -17.99 36.83
CA ALA A 384 -15.42 -18.53 37.51
C ALA A 384 -15.22 -18.43 39.03
N ALA A 385 -16.10 -17.67 39.69
CA ALA A 385 -16.26 -17.72 41.14
C ALA A 385 -16.85 -19.09 41.53
N THR A 386 -16.09 -19.88 42.28
CA THR A 386 -16.57 -21.12 42.92
C THR A 386 -17.22 -20.75 44.26
N PRO A 387 -18.40 -21.28 44.60
CA PRO A 387 -19.04 -21.01 45.88
C PRO A 387 -18.43 -21.89 46.98
N GLN A 388 -17.89 -21.29 48.03
CA GLN A 388 -17.52 -22.00 49.26
C GLN A 388 -18.79 -22.20 50.11
N VAL A 389 -19.25 -23.45 50.17
CA VAL A 389 -20.29 -23.90 51.11
C VAL A 389 -19.60 -24.58 52.29
N ASN A 390 -19.93 -24.10 53.48
CA ASN A 390 -19.56 -24.63 54.79
C ASN A 390 -20.26 -25.97 55.05
N GLY A 391 -19.57 -26.97 55.59
CA GLY A 391 -20.17 -28.22 56.07
C GLY A 391 -19.11 -29.10 56.74
N GLY A 392 -19.21 -29.24 58.05
CA GLY A 392 -18.17 -29.85 58.89
C GLY A 392 -18.28 -31.36 59.11
N GLU A 393 -17.61 -31.74 60.21
CA GLU A 393 -17.73 -32.96 61.03
C GLU A 393 -16.75 -34.15 60.84
N PHE A 394 -15.95 -34.35 61.91
CA PHE A 394 -15.52 -35.62 62.58
C PHE A 394 -14.49 -36.52 61.84
N VAL A 395 -13.45 -37.15 62.45
CA VAL A 395 -13.22 -37.81 63.77
C VAL A 395 -11.70 -37.84 64.11
N ALA A 396 -11.41 -37.96 65.42
CA ALA A 396 -10.17 -38.23 66.21
C ALA A 396 -9.08 -39.18 65.61
N GLU A 397 -7.81 -39.23 66.06
CA GLU A 397 -7.26 -39.47 67.41
C GLU A 397 -5.77 -39.01 67.57
N HIS A 398 -5.40 -38.76 68.84
CA HIS A 398 -4.08 -38.49 69.46
C HIS A 398 -3.17 -39.75 69.56
N PRO A 399 -2.00 -39.73 70.24
CA PRO A 399 -0.94 -38.71 70.37
C PRO A 399 0.48 -39.33 70.16
N ASP A 400 1.54 -38.51 70.13
CA ASP A 400 2.71 -38.86 70.96
C ASP A 400 3.57 -37.65 71.34
N GLU A 401 4.25 -37.85 72.47
CA GLU A 401 4.87 -36.92 73.40
C GLU A 401 6.02 -36.06 72.83
N SER A 402 6.20 -34.86 73.40
CA SER A 402 7.34 -34.56 74.31
C SER A 402 7.48 -33.06 74.60
N ARG A 403 7.44 -32.74 75.89
CA ARG A 403 7.81 -31.46 76.50
C ARG A 403 9.35 -31.33 76.53
N HIS A 404 9.87 -30.12 76.38
CA HIS A 404 10.59 -29.43 77.48
C HIS A 404 10.98 -27.98 77.12
N MET A 405 10.71 -27.09 78.09
CA MET A 405 11.22 -25.71 78.24
C MET A 405 12.76 -25.68 78.33
N LEU A 406 13.50 -24.60 78.07
CA LEU A 406 13.44 -23.27 78.72
C LEU A 406 14.29 -22.24 77.93
N ALA A 407 14.03 -20.97 78.25
CA ALA A 407 14.54 -19.75 77.65
C ALA A 407 16.05 -19.48 77.82
N GLU A 408 16.59 -18.61 76.96
CA GLU A 408 17.42 -17.50 77.46
C GLU A 408 17.47 -16.29 76.51
N THR A 409 17.60 -15.15 77.16
CA THR A 409 17.47 -13.75 76.77
C THR A 409 18.67 -13.16 76.01
N GLY A 410 18.43 -12.11 75.21
CA GLY A 410 19.50 -11.33 74.55
C GLY A 410 19.03 -10.01 73.93
N THR A 411 18.92 -8.99 74.78
CA THR A 411 18.40 -7.61 74.65
C THR A 411 19.11 -6.67 73.64
N ARG A 412 18.33 -6.04 72.72
CA ARG A 412 18.31 -4.60 72.27
C ARG A 412 19.56 -3.96 71.55
N PRO A 413 19.47 -2.71 70.98
CA PRO A 413 18.49 -2.17 70.02
C PRO A 413 19.07 -1.13 69.01
N LEU A 414 18.19 -0.65 68.10
CA LEU A 414 18.05 0.73 67.55
C LEU A 414 19.24 1.47 66.91
N ARG A 415 19.01 1.99 65.69
CA ARG A 415 18.86 3.45 65.48
C ARG A 415 18.15 3.79 64.15
N ILE A 416 17.28 4.79 64.29
CA ILE A 416 16.45 5.46 63.28
C ILE A 416 17.10 6.82 62.95
N ALA A 417 16.66 7.41 61.84
CA ALA A 417 16.54 8.85 61.53
C ALA A 417 17.61 9.39 60.57
N GLY A 418 17.23 10.14 59.53
CA GLY A 418 15.90 10.68 59.23
C GLY A 418 15.82 11.33 57.87
#